data_AF-A0A7J6Q3L7-F1
#
_entry.id   AF-A0A7J6Q3L7-F1
#
_cell.length_a   1.000
_cell.length_b   1.000
_cell.length_c   1.000
_cell.angle_alpha   90.00
_cell.angle_beta   90.00
_cell.angle_gamma   90.00
#
_symmetry.space_group_name_H-M   'P 1'
#
loop_
_entity.id
_entity.type
_entity.pdbx_description
1 polymer ?
#
loop_
_entity_poly.entity_id
_entity_poly.type
_entity_poly.pdbx_seq_one_letter_code
_entity_poly.pdbx_strand_id
1 'polypeptide(L)'
;TYPYVTSSNTTIGGVCTGLGVPPQAIQCIIGVVKAYTTRVGGGPFPTELFDEYGTQLREQGHEYGTTTGRPRRCGWLDIPVLKYSNFLNGFTSFNVTKLDVLSGMKKLLVCTAYEIDGKKLEDGYYPSTIQELEKV
;
A
#
# COMPACT_ATOMS: atom_id res chain seq x y z
N THR A 1 -7.89 4.19 -5.17
CA THR A 1 -8.97 3.20 -4.89
C THR A 1 -10.27 3.84 -4.40
N TYR A 2 -10.69 5.02 -4.90
CA TYR A 2 -12.00 5.60 -4.54
C TYR A 2 -13.15 4.74 -5.09
N PRO A 3 -14.26 4.48 -4.35
CA PRO A 3 -14.66 5.12 -3.09
C PRO A 3 -14.21 4.37 -1.82
N TYR A 4 -13.37 3.33 -1.94
CA TYR A 4 -12.84 2.58 -0.80
C TYR A 4 -11.66 3.32 -0.13
N VAL A 5 -11.93 4.53 0.35
CA VAL A 5 -10.97 5.46 0.96
C VAL A 5 -11.60 6.13 2.19
N THR A 6 -10.79 6.81 2.99
CA THR A 6 -11.29 7.71 4.04
C THR A 6 -11.80 9.02 3.44
N SER A 7 -12.62 9.76 4.18
CA SER A 7 -13.18 11.07 3.78
C SER A 7 -12.24 12.25 4.03
N SER A 8 -10.93 12.01 4.09
CA SER A 8 -9.90 13.02 4.41
C SER A 8 -8.66 12.85 3.54
N ASN A 9 -7.84 13.89 3.47
CA ASN A 9 -6.59 13.88 2.70
C ASN A 9 -5.47 13.29 3.55
N THR A 10 -5.02 12.09 3.20
CA THR A 10 -3.90 11.40 3.86
C THR A 10 -2.57 11.60 3.13
N THR A 11 -2.51 12.52 2.17
CA THR A 11 -1.28 12.90 1.45
C THR A 11 -0.64 14.14 2.09
N ILE A 12 0.54 14.52 1.60
CA ILE A 12 1.30 15.67 2.12
C ILE A 12 0.50 16.99 2.07
N GLY A 13 -0.41 17.13 1.10
CA GLY A 13 -1.31 18.30 1.03
C GLY A 13 -2.21 18.44 2.26
N GLY A 14 -2.56 17.34 2.92
CA GLY A 14 -3.33 17.33 4.17
C GLY A 14 -2.61 18.05 5.32
N VAL A 15 -1.27 18.03 5.34
CA VAL A 15 -0.47 18.78 6.33
C VAL A 15 -0.64 20.28 6.12
N CYS A 16 -0.53 20.75 4.87
CA CYS A 16 -0.68 22.16 4.53
C CYS A 16 -2.09 22.66 4.87
N THR A 17 -3.13 21.94 4.41
CA THR A 17 -4.54 22.36 4.63
C THR A 17 -4.98 22.19 6.07
N GLY A 18 -4.43 21.21 6.80
CA GLY A 18 -4.83 20.91 8.18
C GLY A 18 -4.14 21.78 9.23
N LEU A 19 -2.91 22.25 8.96
CA LEU A 19 -2.12 23.05 9.90
C LEU A 19 -1.97 24.53 9.49
N GLY A 20 -2.37 24.89 8.26
CA GLY A 20 -2.22 26.26 7.76
C GLY A 20 -0.76 26.67 7.53
N VAL A 21 0.11 25.71 7.20
CA VAL A 21 1.54 25.95 6.96
C VAL A 21 1.85 26.05 5.46
N PRO A 22 2.82 26.89 5.05
CA PRO A 22 3.23 26.97 3.66
C PRO A 22 3.94 25.67 3.25
N PRO A 23 3.76 25.16 2.01
CA PRO A 23 4.41 23.93 1.56
C PRO A 23 5.94 23.92 1.74
N GLN A 24 6.59 25.09 1.60
CA GLN A 24 8.04 25.25 1.74
C GLN A 24 8.56 25.00 3.16
N ALA A 25 7.68 24.98 4.17
CA ALA A 25 8.07 24.66 5.54
C ALA A 25 8.33 23.15 5.74
N ILE A 26 7.88 22.31 4.81
CA ILE A 26 8.04 20.85 4.88
C ILE A 26 9.40 20.46 4.28
N GLN A 27 10.31 19.99 5.14
CA GLN A 27 11.69 19.66 4.74
C GLN A 27 11.95 18.16 4.63
N CYS A 28 11.27 17.34 5.43
CA CYS A 28 11.49 15.89 5.50
C CYS A 28 10.15 15.17 5.46
N ILE A 29 10.04 14.16 4.60
CA ILE A 29 8.82 13.40 4.38
C ILE A 29 9.18 11.91 4.38
N ILE A 30 8.92 11.23 5.50
CA ILE A 30 9.25 9.82 5.66
C ILE A 30 8.06 8.96 5.24
N GLY A 31 8.22 8.20 4.15
CA GLY A 31 7.24 7.20 3.73
C GLY A 31 7.32 5.96 4.62
N VAL A 32 6.30 5.70 5.44
CA VAL A 32 6.22 4.47 6.25
C VAL A 32 5.63 3.36 5.40
N VAL A 33 6.47 2.37 5.08
CA VAL A 33 6.13 1.26 4.19
C VAL A 33 6.28 -0.03 4.98
N LYS A 34 5.30 -0.91 4.89
CA LYS A 34 5.41 -2.25 5.45
C LYS A 34 6.08 -3.15 4.42
N ALA A 35 6.86 -4.15 4.85
CA ALA A 35 7.55 -5.09 3.97
C ALA A 35 6.60 -5.95 3.10
N TYR A 36 5.29 -5.88 3.37
CA TYR A 36 4.18 -6.51 2.65
C TYR A 36 2.96 -5.59 2.74
N THR A 37 1.94 -5.81 1.90
CA THR A 37 0.77 -4.94 1.83
C THR A 37 -0.37 -5.49 2.67
N THR A 38 -1.14 -4.62 3.33
CA THR A 38 -2.33 -5.01 4.09
C THR A 38 -3.49 -4.07 3.82
N ARG A 39 -4.72 -4.61 3.80
CA ARG A 39 -5.93 -3.81 3.65
C ARG A 39 -7.01 -4.20 4.66
N VAL A 40 -7.71 -3.20 5.17
CA VAL A 40 -8.97 -3.34 5.91
C VAL A 40 -10.11 -2.86 5.03
N GLY A 41 -11.20 -3.62 4.97
CA GLY A 41 -12.37 -3.29 4.17
C GLY A 41 -12.31 -3.80 2.73
N GLY A 42 -13.28 -3.34 1.93
CA GLY A 42 -13.48 -3.76 0.54
C GLY A 42 -12.55 -3.07 -0.47
N GLY A 43 -12.78 -3.39 -1.73
CA GLY A 43 -12.10 -2.80 -2.90
C GLY A 43 -10.93 -3.63 -3.44
N PRO A 44 -10.37 -3.21 -4.59
CA PRO A 44 -9.39 -4.01 -5.34
C PRO A 44 -8.04 -4.06 -4.65
N PHE A 45 -7.43 -5.23 -4.56
CA PHE A 45 -6.13 -5.43 -3.91
C PHE A 45 -5.28 -6.35 -4.79
N PRO A 46 -4.52 -5.78 -5.75
CA PRO A 46 -3.83 -6.56 -6.79
C PRO A 46 -2.88 -7.64 -6.27
N THR A 47 -2.22 -7.36 -5.16
CA THR A 47 -1.24 -8.27 -4.55
C THR A 47 -1.81 -9.14 -3.44
N GLU A 48 -3.14 -9.19 -3.27
CA GLU A 48 -3.79 -9.98 -2.22
C GLU A 48 -3.49 -11.47 -2.36
N LEU A 49 -3.23 -12.11 -1.21
CA LEU A 49 -2.95 -13.52 -1.11
C LEU A 49 -4.11 -14.26 -0.45
N PHE A 50 -4.54 -15.32 -1.14
CA PHE A 50 -5.58 -16.25 -0.69
C PHE A 50 -5.02 -17.63 -0.32
N ASP A 51 -3.69 -17.75 -0.29
CA ASP A 51 -2.96 -18.98 -0.03
C ASP A 51 -2.31 -19.01 1.38
N GLU A 52 -1.43 -19.99 1.60
CA GLU A 52 -0.71 -20.16 2.85
C GLU A 52 0.19 -18.97 3.19
N TYR A 53 0.76 -18.27 2.20
CA TYR A 53 1.61 -17.09 2.44
C TYR A 53 0.78 -15.93 3.00
N GLY A 54 -0.42 -15.71 2.46
CA GLY A 54 -1.36 -14.72 3.00
C GLY A 54 -1.73 -15.00 4.46
N THR A 55 -1.89 -16.27 4.81
CA THR A 55 -2.15 -16.68 6.20
C THR A 55 -0.91 -16.48 7.09
N GLN A 56 0.27 -16.89 6.64
CA GLN A 56 1.52 -16.68 7.40
C GLN A 56 1.81 -15.21 7.67
N LEU A 57 1.67 -14.33 6.67
CA LEU A 57 1.81 -12.88 6.83
C LEU A 57 0.85 -12.33 7.88
N ARG A 58 -0.40 -12.83 7.88
CA ARG A 58 -1.42 -12.39 8.83
C ARG A 58 -1.08 -12.83 10.25
N GLU A 59 -0.74 -14.10 10.45
CA GLU A 59 -0.42 -14.65 11.76
C GLU A 59 0.85 -14.02 12.33
N GLN A 60 1.96 -14.07 11.60
CA GLN A 60 3.24 -13.53 12.09
C GLN A 60 3.18 -12.01 12.27
N GLY A 61 2.43 -11.31 11.42
CA GLY A 61 2.27 -9.86 11.49
C GLY A 61 1.23 -9.38 12.49
N HIS A 62 0.50 -10.28 13.16
CA HIS A 62 -0.68 -9.98 13.98
C HIS A 62 -1.66 -9.03 13.27
N GLU A 63 -1.99 -9.35 12.01
CA GLU A 63 -2.80 -8.49 11.15
C GLU A 63 -4.30 -8.69 11.41
N TYR A 64 -4.69 -8.24 12.60
CA TYR A 64 -6.05 -8.31 13.14
C TYR A 64 -6.51 -6.95 13.65
N GLY A 65 -7.81 -6.68 13.57
CA GLY A 65 -8.40 -5.52 14.24
C GLY A 65 -8.22 -5.63 15.75
N THR A 66 -7.70 -4.58 16.39
CA THR A 66 -7.41 -4.61 17.84
C THR A 66 -8.66 -4.76 18.71
N THR A 67 -9.79 -4.19 18.29
CA THR A 67 -11.06 -4.29 19.02
C THR A 67 -11.90 -5.49 18.55
N THR A 68 -12.05 -5.66 17.24
CA THR A 68 -12.98 -6.65 16.68
C THR A 68 -12.36 -8.02 16.45
N GLY A 69 -11.03 -8.13 16.47
CA GLY A 69 -10.33 -9.35 16.07
C GLY A 69 -10.48 -9.69 14.58
N ARG A 70 -11.09 -8.82 13.75
CA ARG A 70 -11.34 -9.13 12.34
C ARG A 70 -10.01 -9.26 11.57
N PRO A 71 -9.79 -10.33 10.78
CA PRO A 71 -8.58 -10.49 10.00
C PRO A 71 -8.47 -9.41 8.93
N ARG A 72 -7.25 -8.90 8.72
CA ARG A 72 -6.93 -8.02 7.60
C ARG A 72 -6.57 -8.85 6.36
N ARG A 73 -6.86 -8.27 5.19
CA ARG A 73 -6.39 -8.79 3.90
C ARG A 73 -4.89 -8.55 3.81
N CYS A 74 -4.12 -9.56 3.40
CA CYS A 74 -2.65 -9.49 3.33
C CYS A 74 -2.20 -9.84 1.91
N GLY A 75 -1.11 -9.22 1.47
CA GLY A 75 -0.59 -9.37 0.13
C GLY A 75 0.88 -9.02 0.04
N TRP A 76 1.52 -9.34 -1.08
CA TRP A 76 2.92 -9.00 -1.32
C TRP A 76 3.18 -7.49 -1.36
N LEU A 77 4.45 -7.09 -1.26
CA LEU A 77 4.84 -5.70 -1.46
C LEU A 77 4.49 -5.26 -2.89
N ASP A 78 3.87 -4.10 -3.01
CA ASP A 78 3.37 -3.56 -4.28
C ASP A 78 4.15 -2.29 -4.66
N ILE A 79 5.04 -2.40 -5.65
CA ILE A 79 5.88 -1.28 -6.08
C ILE A 79 5.10 -0.24 -6.88
N PRO A 80 4.17 -0.59 -7.82
CA PRO A 80 3.35 0.41 -8.50
C PRO A 80 2.59 1.34 -7.54
N VAL A 81 1.94 0.81 -6.49
CA VAL A 81 1.26 1.67 -5.50
C VAL A 81 2.25 2.53 -4.70
N LEU A 82 3.44 2.02 -4.40
CA LEU A 82 4.48 2.79 -3.70
C LEU A 82 5.06 3.91 -4.55
N LYS A 83 5.29 3.66 -5.85
CA LYS A 83 5.73 4.69 -6.80
C LYS A 83 4.69 5.79 -6.93
N TYR A 84 3.41 5.42 -7.04
CA TYR A 84 2.31 6.38 -7.07
C TYR A 84 2.21 7.19 -5.75
N SER A 85 2.33 6.52 -4.60
CA SER A 85 2.36 7.17 -3.30
C SER A 85 3.53 8.16 -3.18
N ASN A 86 4.72 7.76 -3.65
CA ASN A 86 5.89 8.64 -3.68
C ASN A 86 5.70 9.83 -4.61
N PHE A 87 5.13 9.61 -5.80
CA PHE A 87 4.81 10.69 -6.73
C PHE A 87 3.89 11.75 -6.11
N LEU A 88 2.89 11.33 -5.34
CA LEU A 88 1.96 12.25 -4.67
C LEU A 88 2.57 12.97 -3.46
N ASN A 89 3.46 12.32 -2.72
CA ASN A 89 3.94 12.82 -1.43
C ASN A 89 5.35 13.38 -1.45
N GLY A 90 6.18 13.03 -2.44
CA GLY A 90 7.58 13.43 -2.52
C GLY A 90 8.41 12.94 -1.34
N PHE A 91 8.38 11.63 -1.03
CA PHE A 91 9.11 11.11 0.11
C PHE A 91 10.61 11.37 -0.01
N THR A 92 11.22 11.88 1.06
CA THR A 92 12.67 12.10 1.16
C THR A 92 13.41 10.82 1.57
N SER A 93 12.72 9.92 2.28
CA SER A 93 13.26 8.64 2.72
C SER A 93 12.13 7.66 3.03
N PHE A 94 12.43 6.37 3.08
CA PHE A 94 11.49 5.33 3.48
C PHE A 94 11.87 4.70 4.81
N ASN A 95 10.87 4.42 5.64
CA ASN A 95 10.97 3.54 6.80
C ASN A 95 10.27 2.22 6.45
N VAL A 96 11.06 1.16 6.25
CA VAL A 96 10.55 -0.19 5.99
C VAL A 96 10.30 -0.92 7.31
N THR A 97 9.03 -1.22 7.56
CA THR A 97 8.54 -1.79 8.82
C THR A 97 8.13 -3.26 8.65
N LYS A 98 8.12 -3.99 9.77
CA LYS A 98 7.72 -5.40 9.85
C LYS A 98 8.49 -6.33 8.89
N LEU A 99 9.78 -6.08 8.71
CA LEU A 99 10.63 -6.94 7.89
C LEU A 99 10.81 -8.32 8.54
N ASP A 100 10.79 -8.38 9.86
CA ASP A 100 10.84 -9.60 10.68
C ASP A 100 9.71 -10.60 10.37
N VAL A 101 8.53 -10.11 9.96
CA VAL A 101 7.38 -10.93 9.57
C VAL A 101 7.64 -11.78 8.32
N LEU A 102 8.67 -11.46 7.53
CA LEU A 102 9.05 -12.25 6.37
C LEU A 102 9.99 -13.41 6.72
N SER A 103 10.39 -13.53 7.99
CA SER A 103 11.34 -14.55 8.44
C SER A 103 10.78 -15.97 8.28
N GLY A 104 11.59 -16.89 7.77
CA GLY A 104 11.21 -18.29 7.58
C GLY A 104 10.34 -18.56 6.34
N MET A 105 9.95 -17.52 5.58
CA MET A 105 9.26 -17.71 4.31
C MET A 105 10.22 -18.23 3.24
N LYS A 106 9.83 -19.30 2.54
CA LYS A 106 10.67 -19.94 1.50
C LYS A 106 10.82 -19.09 0.25
N LYS A 107 9.82 -18.25 -0.04
CA LYS A 107 9.75 -17.42 -1.24
C LYS A 107 9.15 -16.07 -0.87
N LEU A 108 9.76 -15.01 -1.37
CA LEU A 108 9.27 -13.65 -1.27
C LEU A 108 9.03 -13.12 -2.67
N LEU A 109 7.85 -12.55 -2.89
CA LEU A 109 7.50 -11.89 -4.15
C LEU A 109 7.29 -10.41 -3.91
N VAL A 110 7.60 -9.63 -4.92
CA VAL A 110 7.37 -8.19 -4.98
C VAL A 110 6.72 -7.91 -6.32
N CYS A 111 5.56 -7.26 -6.30
CA CYS A 111 4.92 -6.80 -7.53
C CYS A 111 5.70 -5.59 -8.06
N THR A 112 6.29 -5.73 -9.24
CA THR A 112 7.11 -4.67 -9.86
C THR A 112 6.38 -3.88 -10.91
N ALA A 113 5.26 -4.40 -11.42
CA ALA A 113 4.47 -3.77 -12.47
C ALA A 113 3.06 -4.36 -12.50
N TYR A 114 2.15 -3.59 -13.08
CA TYR A 114 0.78 -3.99 -13.37
C TYR A 114 0.63 -4.31 -14.85
N GLU A 115 -0.30 -5.21 -15.17
CA GLU A 115 -0.64 -5.63 -16.52
C GLU A 115 -2.16 -5.62 -16.68
N ILE A 116 -2.66 -5.14 -17.80
CA ILE A 116 -4.08 -5.25 -18.16
C ILE A 116 -4.15 -5.80 -19.58
N ASP A 117 -4.90 -6.89 -19.78
CA ASP A 117 -5.11 -7.53 -21.07
C ASP A 117 -3.79 -7.85 -21.82
N GLY A 118 -2.78 -8.38 -21.11
CA GLY A 118 -1.48 -8.73 -21.70
C GLY A 118 -0.52 -7.53 -21.88
N LYS A 119 -0.95 -6.31 -21.52
CA LYS A 119 -0.16 -5.09 -21.69
C LYS A 119 0.30 -4.55 -20.36
N LYS A 120 1.62 -4.54 -20.17
CA LYS A 120 2.27 -3.90 -19.03
C LYS A 120 1.93 -2.42 -19.02
N LEU A 121 1.45 -1.92 -17.87
CA LEU A 121 1.20 -0.50 -17.66
C LEU A 121 2.52 0.28 -17.54
N GLU A 122 2.45 1.58 -17.82
CA GLU A 122 3.61 2.46 -17.69
C GLU A 122 4.15 2.49 -16.26
N ASP A 123 5.46 2.73 -16.14
CA ASP A 123 6.09 2.75 -14.82
C ASP A 123 5.56 3.91 -13.97
N GLY A 124 5.10 3.60 -12.76
CA GLY A 124 4.45 4.57 -11.88
C GLY A 124 2.99 4.88 -12.22
N TYR A 125 2.43 4.31 -13.28
CA TYR A 125 0.99 4.40 -13.53
C TYR A 125 0.22 3.57 -12.52
N TYR A 126 -0.73 4.22 -11.84
CA TYR A 126 -1.67 3.57 -10.96
C TYR A 126 -3.09 3.83 -11.47
N PRO A 127 -3.90 2.78 -11.74
CA PRO A 127 -5.24 2.96 -12.30
C PRO A 127 -6.12 3.94 -11.51
N SER A 128 -6.75 4.85 -12.24
CA SER A 128 -7.57 5.91 -11.67
C SER A 128 -9.00 5.45 -11.32
N THR A 129 -9.49 4.42 -12.01
CA THR A 129 -10.80 3.82 -11.78
C THR A 129 -10.68 2.48 -11.05
N ILE A 130 -11.73 2.09 -10.34
CA ILE A 130 -11.80 0.75 -9.72
C ILE A 130 -11.82 -0.33 -10.79
N GLN A 131 -12.57 -0.11 -11.87
CA GLN A 131 -12.75 -1.09 -12.93
C GLN A 131 -11.43 -1.44 -13.62
N GLU A 132 -10.54 -0.46 -13.78
CA GLU A 132 -9.19 -0.73 -14.28
C GLU A 132 -8.34 -1.43 -13.22
N LEU A 133 -8.39 -0.98 -11.95
CA LEU A 133 -7.60 -1.57 -10.88
C LEU A 133 -7.99 -3.03 -10.57
N GLU A 134 -9.24 -3.42 -10.82
CA GLU A 134 -9.72 -4.81 -10.69
C GLU A 134 -9.21 -5.75 -11.78
N LYS A 135 -8.72 -5.20 -12.90
CA LYS A 135 -8.16 -5.96 -14.01
C LYS A 135 -6.65 -6.15 -13.93
N VAL A 136 -6.02 -5.50 -12.96
CA VAL A 136 -4.59 -5.62 -12.66
C VAL A 136 -4.27 -6.98 -12.06
#